data_AF-A0A2V7X057-F1
#
_entry.id   AF-A0A2V7X057-F1
#
_cell.length_a   1.000
_cell.length_b   1.000
_cell.length_c   1.000
_cell.angle_alpha   90.00
_cell.angle_beta   90.00
_cell.angle_gamma   90.00
#
_symmetry.space_group_name_H-M   'P 1'
#
loop_
_entity.id
_entity.type
_entity.pdbx_description
1 polymer ?
#
loop_
_entity_poly.entity_id
_entity_poly.type
_entity_poly.pdbx_seq_one_letter_code
_entity_poly.pdbx_strand_id
1 'polypeptide(L)'
;MVGGGRVRIIAPLAWTAGLLGLSRAAACVRVAPVLGVLRGPLGLLLLALAAALALVPALPRPRRIAPSPGLLFGAAWALLLVVGLSYTLRLRVSGDEPHYLLMAQSLWREHDLDLRDNHAREDWREYTPGPITPHYGAPRADGRPYPAHSPGLALLLAPLYALGGRPLCVIALTLAAAGLSLEMWKAARRLTSDDDEAALLAWTLALVPPVAFYAFEIYTEVPASLALAVSLRLLLSGPGAAGAVGAALLASALPWLHLKMIPAALALALVALVRLRGPARIAFLAVAAAMGAGFLLYYRAIFGVASPLAIYGGLPRDAGGSPVRALAGLFLDRSFGLLPYAPVFLIAMAGLGRLVRLRAWEPLLVGAAVIAPVLPWRMWWGGQCPPARFLVPLVPVLALALAARVAVSRTGLARWRWPLVGLAIAAAIGMTIRPGALLLLNRGDRPTRLWAALSGERPIGTYLPSLVSASSDEWRVALVWLAALALLLGLDVAARRRERIDRLFRGLGLPIVLLLVVGMAVDTWARRTPPENTKAVTPDEPPE
;
A
#
# COMPACT_ATOMS: atom_id res chain seq x y z
N MET A 1 33.71 25.79 16.67
CA MET A 1 32.53 25.08 16.11
C MET A 1 32.25 23.69 16.73
N VAL A 2 32.70 23.40 17.97
CA VAL A 2 32.56 22.06 18.60
C VAL A 2 31.24 21.87 19.38
N GLY A 3 30.56 22.96 19.77
CA GLY A 3 29.33 22.90 20.59
C GLY A 3 28.06 22.44 19.85
N GLY A 4 27.94 22.65 18.54
CA GLY A 4 26.71 22.37 17.78
C GLY A 4 26.46 20.89 17.49
N GLY A 5 27.51 20.06 17.50
CA GLY A 5 27.41 18.61 17.23
C GLY A 5 26.80 17.83 18.39
N ARG A 6 27.25 18.11 19.63
CA ARG A 6 26.75 17.42 20.84
C ARG A 6 25.26 17.69 21.09
N VAL A 7 24.80 18.92 20.88
CA VAL A 7 23.38 19.29 21.05
C VAL A 7 22.47 18.54 20.07
N ARG A 8 22.93 18.28 18.84
CA ARG A 8 22.15 17.52 17.84
C ARG A 8 22.01 16.04 18.18
N ILE A 9 23.00 15.46 18.86
CA ILE A 9 23.00 14.03 19.25
C ILE A 9 22.10 13.82 20.48
N ILE A 10 22.13 14.73 21.45
CA ILE A 10 21.42 14.55 22.72
C ILE A 10 19.92 14.88 22.60
N ALA A 11 19.53 15.81 21.72
CA ALA A 11 18.15 16.30 21.67
C ALA A 11 17.06 15.23 21.44
N PRO A 12 17.18 14.29 20.47
CA PRO A 12 16.16 13.25 20.28
C PRO A 12 15.98 12.35 21.51
N LEU A 13 17.09 11.99 22.16
CA LEU A 13 17.10 11.19 23.38
C LEU A 13 16.50 11.93 24.56
N ALA A 14 16.85 13.20 24.76
CA ALA A 14 16.31 14.02 25.84
C ALA A 14 14.79 14.22 25.73
N TRP A 15 14.28 14.52 24.53
CA TRP A 15 12.84 14.62 24.28
C TRP A 15 12.11 13.31 24.59
N THR A 16 12.68 12.19 24.15
CA THR A 16 12.08 10.87 24.33
C THR A 16 12.12 10.44 25.78
N ALA A 17 13.25 10.61 26.47
CA ALA A 17 13.39 10.33 27.89
C ALA A 17 12.43 11.17 28.74
N GLY A 18 12.29 12.46 28.43
CA GLY A 18 11.31 13.34 29.08
C GLY A 18 9.88 12.84 28.88
N LEU A 19 9.50 12.49 27.65
CA LEU A 19 8.17 11.96 27.35
C LEU A 19 7.89 10.62 28.03
N LEU A 20 8.86 9.71 28.06
CA LEU A 20 8.76 8.45 28.78
C LEU A 20 8.67 8.67 30.29
N GLY A 21 9.43 9.62 30.85
CA GLY A 21 9.33 10.03 32.25
C GLY A 21 7.93 10.56 32.60
N LEU A 22 7.39 11.47 31.78
CA LEU A 22 6.01 11.95 31.92
C LEU A 22 5.00 10.82 31.83
N SER A 23 5.22 9.84 30.94
CA SER A 23 4.35 8.67 30.85
C SER A 23 4.34 7.86 32.14
N ARG A 24 5.41 7.82 32.94
CA ARG A 24 5.46 7.09 34.21
C ARG A 24 4.86 7.86 35.39
N ALA A 25 4.73 9.18 35.29
CA ALA A 25 4.11 9.99 36.33
C ALA A 25 2.58 9.87 36.30
N ALA A 26 1.98 9.31 37.37
CA ALA A 26 0.53 9.10 37.45
C ALA A 26 -0.28 10.40 37.28
N ALA A 27 0.20 11.51 37.86
CA ALA A 27 -0.44 12.82 37.69
C ALA A 27 -0.49 13.28 36.23
N CYS A 28 0.59 13.06 35.47
CA CYS A 28 0.64 13.42 34.05
C CYS A 28 -0.29 12.55 33.21
N VAL A 29 -0.35 11.23 33.47
CA VAL A 29 -1.27 10.34 32.74
C VAL A 29 -2.75 10.63 33.05
N ARG A 30 -3.07 11.11 34.26
CA ARG A 30 -4.42 11.58 34.58
C ARG A 30 -4.83 12.80 33.74
N VAL A 31 -3.90 13.74 33.52
CA VAL A 31 -4.15 14.94 32.72
C VAL A 31 -4.13 14.63 31.22
N ALA A 32 -3.20 13.77 30.78
CA ALA A 32 -3.02 13.37 29.39
C ALA A 32 -3.02 11.85 29.24
N PRO A 33 -4.22 11.23 29.15
CA PRO A 33 -4.36 9.77 29.05
C PRO A 33 -3.59 9.16 27.89
N VAL A 34 -3.43 9.87 26.77
CA VAL A 34 -2.56 9.48 25.64
C VAL A 34 -1.18 9.01 26.07
N LEU A 35 -0.58 9.57 27.13
CA LEU A 35 0.74 9.14 27.60
C LEU A 35 0.78 7.64 27.98
N GLY A 36 -0.36 7.04 28.34
CA GLY A 36 -0.48 5.62 28.65
C GLY A 36 -0.13 4.69 27.47
N VAL A 37 -0.18 5.16 26.22
CA VAL A 37 0.23 4.34 25.05
C VAL A 37 1.73 4.05 25.06
N LEU A 38 2.53 4.90 25.71
CA LEU A 38 3.98 4.78 25.78
C LEU A 38 4.47 3.85 26.90
N ARG A 39 3.55 3.37 27.74
CA ARG A 39 3.87 2.38 28.79
C ARG A 39 3.96 0.94 28.25
N GLY A 40 3.81 0.75 26.94
CA GLY A 40 3.96 -0.54 26.25
C GLY A 40 5.15 -0.57 25.28
N PRO A 41 5.17 -1.54 24.34
CA PRO A 41 6.23 -1.70 23.35
C PRO A 41 6.47 -0.45 22.48
N LEU A 42 5.45 0.37 22.24
CA LEU A 42 5.59 1.62 21.51
C LEU A 42 6.61 2.58 22.15
N GLY A 43 6.69 2.64 23.49
CA GLY A 43 7.66 3.47 24.19
C GLY A 43 9.11 3.03 23.93
N LEU A 44 9.35 1.72 23.84
CA LEU A 44 10.65 1.15 23.50
C LEU A 44 11.02 1.44 22.04
N LEU A 45 10.05 1.34 21.12
CA LEU A 45 10.27 1.70 19.72
C LEU A 45 10.60 3.18 19.55
N LEU A 46 9.94 4.06 20.29
CA LEU A 46 10.25 5.49 20.28
C LEU A 46 11.67 5.76 20.81
N LEU A 47 12.09 5.06 21.86
CA LEU A 47 13.46 5.14 22.38
C LEU A 47 14.50 4.63 21.36
N ALA A 48 14.23 3.50 20.71
CA ALA A 48 15.09 2.96 19.66
C ALA A 48 15.20 3.92 18.46
N LEU A 49 14.09 4.54 18.06
CA LEU A 49 14.08 5.56 17.01
C LEU A 49 14.89 6.79 17.43
N ALA A 50 14.74 7.25 18.67
CA ALA A 50 15.51 8.38 19.20
C ALA A 50 17.02 8.08 19.24
N ALA A 51 17.39 6.87 19.66
CA ALA A 51 18.78 6.40 19.64
C ALA A 51 19.33 6.33 18.21
N ALA A 52 18.57 5.78 17.27
CA ALA A 52 18.97 5.74 15.86
C ALA A 52 19.16 7.16 15.29
N LEU A 53 18.25 8.09 15.56
CA LEU A 53 18.37 9.48 15.12
C LEU A 53 19.56 10.21 15.76
N ALA A 54 19.94 9.85 16.98
CA ALA A 54 21.12 10.38 17.67
C ALA A 54 22.43 9.80 17.11
N LEU A 55 22.45 8.50 16.76
CA LEU A 55 23.65 7.76 16.33
C LEU A 55 23.94 7.89 14.83
N VAL A 56 22.92 7.96 13.97
CA VAL A 56 23.09 8.03 12.51
C VAL A 56 24.00 9.18 12.06
N PRO A 57 23.91 10.41 12.61
CA PRO A 57 24.84 11.49 12.28
C PRO A 57 26.30 11.23 12.67
N ALA A 58 26.55 10.32 13.61
CA ALA A 58 27.88 9.92 14.05
C ALA A 58 28.47 8.78 13.20
N LEU A 59 27.65 8.06 12.43
CA LEU A 59 28.13 7.05 11.50
C LEU A 59 28.88 7.72 10.34
N PRO A 60 29.99 7.11 9.86
CA PRO A 60 30.68 7.60 8.68
C PRO A 60 29.71 7.63 7.51
N ARG A 61 29.67 8.75 6.78
CA ARG A 61 28.82 8.84 5.60
C ARG A 61 29.29 7.77 4.61
N PRO A 62 28.40 6.87 4.16
CA PRO A 62 28.79 5.92 3.14
C PRO A 62 29.30 6.69 1.92
N ARG A 63 30.33 6.14 1.26
CA ARG A 63 30.79 6.68 -0.03
C ARG A 63 29.58 6.76 -0.94
N ARG A 64 29.46 7.86 -1.71
CA ARG A 64 28.43 7.97 -2.75
C ARG A 64 28.73 6.92 -3.82
N ILE A 65 28.08 5.78 -3.69
CA ILE A 65 28.03 4.77 -4.75
C ILE A 65 26.79 5.12 -5.57
N ALA A 66 26.95 5.37 -6.85
CA ALA A 66 25.83 5.38 -7.79
C ALA A 66 25.46 3.90 -8.02
N PRO A 67 24.39 3.38 -7.38
CA PRO A 67 24.12 1.95 -7.43
C PRO A 67 23.72 1.58 -8.87
N SER A 68 24.28 0.50 -9.38
CA SER A 68 23.89 0.01 -10.71
C SER A 68 22.42 -0.46 -10.68
N PRO A 69 21.69 -0.39 -11.81
CA PRO A 69 20.34 -0.93 -11.90
C PRO A 69 20.23 -2.39 -11.44
N GLY A 70 21.25 -3.21 -11.75
CA GLY A 70 21.32 -4.61 -11.33
C GLY A 70 21.46 -4.77 -9.82
N LEU A 71 22.27 -3.94 -9.16
CA LEU A 71 22.39 -3.95 -7.70
C LEU A 71 21.08 -3.54 -7.03
N LEU A 72 20.42 -2.49 -7.52
CA LEU A 72 19.12 -2.04 -6.99
C LEU A 72 18.03 -3.10 -7.14
N PHE A 73 17.98 -3.75 -8.30
CA PHE A 73 17.04 -4.85 -8.54
C PHE A 73 17.34 -6.04 -7.61
N GLY A 74 18.60 -6.49 -7.57
CA GLY A 74 19.03 -7.62 -6.75
C GLY A 74 18.80 -7.39 -5.26
N ALA A 75 19.09 -6.18 -4.74
CA ALA A 75 18.86 -5.84 -3.34
C ALA A 75 17.38 -5.80 -2.98
N ALA A 76 16.54 -5.21 -3.83
CA ALA A 76 15.09 -5.19 -3.63
C ALA A 76 14.51 -6.62 -3.65
N TRP A 77 14.91 -7.41 -4.65
CA TRP A 77 14.44 -8.78 -4.78
C TRP A 77 14.89 -9.65 -3.61
N ALA A 78 16.18 -9.61 -3.22
CA ALA A 78 16.68 -10.40 -2.10
C ALA A 78 15.92 -10.11 -0.80
N LEU A 79 15.67 -8.85 -0.47
CA LEU A 79 14.90 -8.49 0.72
C LEU A 79 13.46 -9.03 0.64
N LEU A 80 12.75 -8.75 -0.45
CA LEU A 80 11.36 -9.17 -0.63
C LEU A 80 11.21 -10.69 -0.70
N LEU A 81 12.19 -11.38 -1.29
CA LEU A 81 12.25 -12.83 -1.38
C LEU A 81 12.45 -13.47 -0.02
N VAL A 82 13.43 -13.00 0.76
CA VAL A 82 13.71 -13.53 2.11
C VAL A 82 12.50 -13.34 3.02
N VAL A 83 11.91 -12.13 3.01
CA VAL A 83 10.69 -11.85 3.79
C VAL A 83 9.52 -12.71 3.28
N GLY A 84 9.30 -12.74 1.97
CA GLY A 84 8.18 -13.40 1.34
C GLY A 84 8.19 -14.91 1.53
N LEU A 85 9.31 -15.59 1.28
CA LEU A 85 9.42 -17.03 1.50
C LEU A 85 9.38 -17.40 2.98
N SER A 86 10.03 -16.61 3.86
CA SER A 86 9.95 -16.83 5.30
C SER A 86 8.50 -16.76 5.81
N TYR A 87 7.70 -15.83 5.28
CA TYR A 87 6.28 -15.70 5.60
C TYR A 87 5.45 -16.84 5.00
N THR A 88 5.57 -17.04 3.69
CA THR A 88 4.77 -18.01 2.90
C THR A 88 4.94 -19.44 3.38
N LEU A 89 6.17 -19.85 3.72
CA LEU A 89 6.46 -21.23 4.14
C LEU A 89 6.00 -21.54 5.57
N ARG A 90 5.67 -20.52 6.37
CA ARG A 90 5.29 -20.67 7.78
C ARG A 90 3.82 -20.35 8.05
N LEU A 91 3.08 -19.90 7.04
CA LEU A 91 1.70 -19.49 7.21
C LEU A 91 0.81 -20.04 6.09
N ARG A 92 -0.37 -20.51 6.49
CA ARG A 92 -1.44 -20.90 5.56
C ARG A 92 -1.87 -19.72 4.68
N VAL A 93 -2.41 -20.04 3.50
CA VAL A 93 -3.00 -19.04 2.61
C VAL A 93 -4.19 -18.34 3.28
N SER A 94 -4.47 -17.10 2.89
CA SER A 94 -5.61 -16.36 3.45
C SER A 94 -6.13 -15.25 2.53
N GLY A 95 -7.31 -14.72 2.83
CA GLY A 95 -7.95 -13.70 1.99
C GLY A 95 -8.23 -14.25 0.59
N ASP A 96 -7.82 -13.52 -0.46
CA ASP A 96 -8.08 -13.91 -1.86
C ASP A 96 -7.04 -14.91 -2.44
N GLU A 97 -5.86 -15.02 -1.85
CA GLU A 97 -4.78 -15.93 -2.28
C GLU A 97 -5.26 -17.39 -2.53
N PRO A 98 -6.01 -18.04 -1.60
CA PRO A 98 -6.50 -19.41 -1.82
C PRO A 98 -7.25 -19.58 -3.14
N HIS A 99 -8.05 -18.58 -3.54
CA HIS A 99 -8.87 -18.65 -4.72
C HIS A 99 -8.06 -18.52 -6.01
N TYR A 100 -7.05 -17.64 -6.02
CA TYR A 100 -6.15 -17.52 -7.17
C TYR A 100 -5.30 -18.77 -7.39
N LEU A 101 -4.87 -19.43 -6.31
CA LEU A 101 -4.16 -20.71 -6.38
C LEU A 101 -5.04 -21.83 -6.92
N LEU A 102 -6.28 -21.96 -6.41
CA LEU A 102 -7.23 -22.96 -6.90
C LEU A 102 -7.57 -22.74 -8.39
N MET A 103 -7.76 -21.48 -8.80
CA MET A 103 -7.95 -21.14 -10.22
C MET A 103 -6.72 -21.46 -11.07
N ALA A 104 -5.50 -21.19 -10.58
CA ALA A 104 -4.27 -21.47 -11.33
C ALA A 104 -4.04 -22.98 -11.48
N GLN A 105 -4.33 -23.75 -10.44
CA GLN A 105 -4.31 -25.21 -10.43
C GLN A 105 -5.31 -25.79 -11.43
N SER A 106 -6.55 -25.27 -11.43
CA SER A 106 -7.61 -25.67 -12.36
C SER A 106 -7.24 -25.38 -13.82
N LEU A 107 -6.73 -24.18 -14.10
CA LEU A 107 -6.26 -23.82 -15.45
C LEU A 107 -5.12 -24.70 -15.95
N TRP A 108 -4.24 -25.14 -15.06
CA TRP A 108 -3.12 -26.02 -15.41
C TRP A 108 -3.55 -27.46 -15.63
N ARG A 109 -4.37 -28.03 -14.74
CA ARG A 109 -4.75 -29.45 -14.77
C ARG A 109 -5.94 -29.70 -15.68
N GLU A 110 -7.01 -28.95 -15.48
CA GLU A 110 -8.31 -29.16 -16.12
C GLU A 110 -8.58 -28.21 -17.30
N HIS A 111 -7.77 -27.16 -17.47
CA HIS A 111 -7.89 -26.18 -18.56
C HIS A 111 -9.22 -25.41 -18.56
N ASP A 112 -9.84 -25.27 -17.40
CA ASP A 112 -11.07 -24.51 -17.22
C ASP A 112 -11.06 -23.66 -15.94
N LEU A 113 -12.23 -23.11 -15.58
CA LEU A 113 -12.45 -22.35 -14.35
C LEU A 113 -13.71 -22.86 -13.62
N ASP A 114 -14.10 -24.11 -13.87
CA ASP A 114 -15.22 -24.78 -13.25
C ASP A 114 -14.74 -25.51 -11.99
N LEU A 115 -14.51 -24.75 -10.91
CA LEU A 115 -13.81 -25.24 -9.71
C LEU A 115 -14.57 -26.31 -8.89
N ARG A 116 -15.72 -26.80 -9.36
CA ARG A 116 -16.58 -27.73 -8.60
C ARG A 116 -15.87 -29.06 -8.32
N ASP A 117 -15.16 -29.57 -9.31
CA ASP A 117 -14.43 -30.82 -9.21
C ASP A 117 -13.15 -30.64 -8.36
N ASN A 118 -12.46 -29.50 -8.47
CA ASN A 118 -11.35 -29.14 -7.58
C ASN A 118 -11.83 -29.07 -6.13
N HIS A 119 -13.03 -28.50 -5.90
CA HIS A 119 -13.60 -28.47 -4.56
C HIS A 119 -14.01 -29.86 -4.07
N ALA A 120 -14.55 -30.73 -4.94
CA ALA A 120 -14.90 -32.10 -4.58
C ALA A 120 -13.67 -32.97 -4.24
N ARG A 121 -12.53 -32.72 -4.91
CA ARG A 121 -11.24 -33.37 -4.63
C ARG A 121 -10.48 -32.77 -3.45
N GLU A 122 -10.98 -31.68 -2.88
CA GLU A 122 -10.29 -30.93 -1.84
C GLU A 122 -8.88 -30.46 -2.26
N ASP A 123 -8.72 -30.07 -3.52
CA ASP A 123 -7.43 -29.69 -4.13
C ASP A 123 -6.71 -28.55 -3.39
N TRP A 124 -7.45 -27.78 -2.58
CA TRP A 124 -6.93 -26.76 -1.68
C TRP A 124 -5.99 -27.28 -0.60
N ARG A 125 -6.03 -28.58 -0.29
CA ARG A 125 -5.16 -29.22 0.72
C ARG A 125 -3.68 -29.10 0.38
N GLU A 126 -3.34 -28.84 -0.88
CA GLU A 126 -1.97 -28.56 -1.30
C GLU A 126 -1.35 -27.32 -0.65
N TYR A 127 -2.16 -26.37 -0.16
CA TYR A 127 -1.67 -25.11 0.39
C TYR A 127 -2.44 -24.60 1.63
N THR A 128 -3.51 -25.25 2.06
CA THR A 128 -4.17 -25.00 3.34
C THR A 128 -4.82 -26.25 3.94
N PRO A 129 -4.71 -26.48 5.28
CA PRO A 129 -5.29 -27.66 5.92
C PRO A 129 -6.82 -27.62 6.01
N GLY A 130 -7.41 -26.42 6.06
CA GLY A 130 -8.85 -26.22 6.22
C GLY A 130 -9.57 -26.00 4.88
N PRO A 131 -10.88 -26.32 4.81
CA PRO A 131 -11.68 -26.10 3.61
C PRO A 131 -11.72 -24.63 3.22
N ILE A 132 -11.67 -24.36 1.91
CA ILE A 132 -11.88 -23.02 1.36
C ILE A 132 -13.35 -22.90 0.96
N THR A 133 -14.05 -21.94 1.56
CA THR A 133 -15.42 -21.61 1.14
C THR A 133 -15.39 -21.04 -0.27
N PRO A 134 -16.11 -21.60 -1.27
CA PRO A 134 -16.10 -21.08 -2.63
C PRO A 134 -16.55 -19.61 -2.70
N HIS A 135 -15.76 -18.78 -3.39
CA HIS A 135 -16.15 -17.42 -3.74
C HIS A 135 -16.66 -17.40 -5.18
N TYR A 136 -17.99 -17.54 -5.35
CA TYR A 136 -18.62 -17.45 -6.66
C TYR A 136 -19.21 -16.07 -6.92
N GLY A 137 -19.07 -15.61 -8.16
CA GLY A 137 -19.79 -14.46 -8.68
C GLY A 137 -21.21 -14.85 -9.13
N ALA A 138 -21.78 -14.06 -10.02
CA ALA A 138 -22.98 -14.47 -10.73
C ALA A 138 -22.73 -15.76 -11.54
N PRO A 139 -23.75 -16.62 -11.70
CA PRO A 139 -23.62 -17.83 -12.49
C PRO A 139 -23.35 -17.52 -13.96
N ARG A 140 -22.74 -18.49 -14.64
CA ARG A 140 -22.55 -18.50 -16.09
C ARG A 140 -23.90 -18.54 -16.81
N ALA A 141 -23.90 -18.28 -18.12
CA ALA A 141 -25.11 -18.37 -18.95
C ALA A 141 -25.77 -19.77 -18.92
N ASP A 142 -24.98 -20.83 -18.70
CA ASP A 142 -25.43 -22.21 -18.58
C ASP A 142 -25.79 -22.61 -17.14
N GLY A 143 -25.86 -21.65 -16.21
CA GLY A 143 -26.26 -21.86 -14.81
C GLY A 143 -25.16 -22.41 -13.91
N ARG A 144 -23.99 -22.78 -14.44
CA ARG A 144 -22.86 -23.24 -13.62
C ARG A 144 -22.25 -22.11 -12.80
N PRO A 145 -21.68 -22.40 -11.62
CA PRO A 145 -20.98 -21.39 -10.82
C PRO A 145 -19.73 -20.88 -11.55
N TYR A 146 -19.31 -19.66 -11.21
CA TYR A 146 -18.10 -19.05 -11.78
C TYR A 146 -17.33 -18.30 -10.69
N PRO A 147 -15.98 -18.38 -10.64
CA PRO A 147 -15.19 -17.69 -9.63
C PRO A 147 -15.46 -16.18 -9.58
N ALA A 148 -15.56 -15.61 -8.38
CA ALA A 148 -15.77 -14.16 -8.19
C ALA A 148 -14.55 -13.32 -8.60
N HIS A 149 -13.39 -13.96 -8.80
CA HIS A 149 -12.13 -13.30 -9.12
C HIS A 149 -11.85 -13.34 -10.63
N SER A 150 -11.20 -12.28 -11.13
CA SER A 150 -10.80 -12.22 -12.55
C SER A 150 -9.68 -13.22 -12.86
N PRO A 151 -9.67 -13.83 -14.07
CA PRO A 151 -8.79 -14.96 -14.37
C PRO A 151 -7.34 -14.58 -14.67
N GLY A 152 -7.03 -13.29 -14.91
CA GLY A 152 -5.73 -12.88 -15.45
C GLY A 152 -4.54 -13.22 -14.55
N LEU A 153 -4.69 -13.11 -13.22
CA LEU A 153 -3.61 -13.51 -12.31
C LEU A 153 -3.43 -15.02 -12.29
N ALA A 154 -4.54 -15.78 -12.21
CA ALA A 154 -4.48 -17.24 -12.20
C ALA A 154 -3.84 -17.79 -13.49
N LEU A 155 -4.18 -17.21 -14.64
CA LEU A 155 -3.57 -17.56 -15.93
C LEU A 155 -2.06 -17.28 -15.96
N LEU A 156 -1.63 -16.14 -15.41
CA LEU A 156 -0.21 -15.80 -15.29
C LEU A 156 0.55 -16.80 -14.39
N LEU A 157 -0.11 -17.28 -13.33
CA LEU A 157 0.51 -18.13 -12.33
C LEU A 157 0.40 -19.63 -12.63
N ALA A 158 -0.56 -20.08 -13.44
CA ALA A 158 -0.78 -21.50 -13.75
C ALA A 158 0.51 -22.27 -14.14
N PRO A 159 1.34 -21.80 -15.11
CA PRO A 159 2.58 -22.51 -15.44
C PRO A 159 3.62 -22.47 -14.31
N LEU A 160 3.63 -21.42 -13.50
CA LEU A 160 4.54 -21.31 -12.35
C LEU A 160 4.09 -22.24 -11.21
N TYR A 161 2.79 -22.34 -10.98
CA TYR A 161 2.21 -23.27 -10.02
C TYR A 161 2.50 -24.71 -10.42
N ALA A 162 2.36 -25.05 -11.71
CA ALA A 162 2.70 -26.36 -12.25
C ALA A 162 4.15 -26.76 -11.98
N LEU A 163 5.10 -25.83 -12.12
CA LEU A 163 6.54 -26.08 -11.99
C LEU A 163 7.05 -26.10 -10.55
N GLY A 164 6.46 -25.32 -9.65
CA GLY A 164 7.00 -25.14 -8.30
C GLY A 164 6.00 -24.68 -7.25
N GLY A 165 4.70 -24.88 -7.50
CA GLY A 165 3.62 -24.58 -6.58
C GLY A 165 3.55 -23.13 -6.12
N ARG A 166 2.97 -22.94 -4.93
CA ARG A 166 2.86 -21.63 -4.27
C ARG A 166 4.22 -20.90 -4.11
N PRO A 167 5.33 -21.54 -3.69
CA PRO A 167 6.61 -20.86 -3.57
C PRO A 167 7.11 -20.22 -4.86
N LEU A 168 6.99 -20.89 -6.01
CA LEU A 168 7.43 -20.33 -7.28
C LEU A 168 6.56 -19.15 -7.74
N CYS A 169 5.26 -19.19 -7.44
CA CYS A 169 4.36 -18.04 -7.64
C CYS A 169 4.83 -16.82 -6.83
N VAL A 170 5.19 -17.02 -5.55
CA VAL A 170 5.72 -15.95 -4.68
C VAL A 170 7.07 -15.43 -5.19
N ILE A 171 7.96 -16.31 -5.67
CA ILE A 171 9.23 -15.88 -6.28
C ILE A 171 8.97 -14.96 -7.48
N ALA A 172 8.03 -15.31 -8.35
CA ALA A 172 7.67 -14.47 -9.50
C ALA A 172 7.08 -13.12 -9.09
N LEU A 173 6.22 -13.08 -8.06
CA LEU A 173 5.65 -11.82 -7.56
C LEU A 173 6.71 -10.92 -6.90
N THR A 174 7.67 -11.49 -6.18
CA THR A 174 8.79 -10.70 -5.61
C THR A 174 9.72 -10.16 -6.70
N LEU A 175 9.93 -10.90 -7.80
CA LEU A 175 10.63 -10.39 -8.99
C LEU A 175 9.86 -9.24 -9.63
N ALA A 176 8.53 -9.34 -9.75
CA ALA A 176 7.69 -8.26 -10.26
C ALA A 176 7.74 -7.01 -9.37
N ALA A 177 7.74 -7.17 -8.04
CA ALA A 177 7.90 -6.06 -7.10
C ALA A 177 9.28 -5.40 -7.17
N ALA A 178 10.35 -6.18 -7.35
CA ALA A 178 11.69 -5.65 -7.59
C ALA A 178 11.79 -4.92 -8.94
N GLY A 179 11.14 -5.44 -9.98
CA GLY A 179 10.98 -4.76 -11.26
C GLY A 179 10.25 -3.42 -11.11
N LEU A 180 9.15 -3.40 -10.36
CA LEU A 180 8.38 -2.20 -10.06
C LEU A 180 9.25 -1.15 -9.35
N SER A 181 10.03 -1.59 -8.36
CA SER A 181 10.98 -0.75 -7.63
C SER A 181 11.99 -0.06 -8.57
N LEU A 182 12.57 -0.84 -9.49
CA LEU A 182 13.50 -0.33 -10.47
C LEU A 182 12.83 0.63 -11.46
N GLU A 183 11.59 0.38 -11.86
CA GLU A 183 10.83 1.27 -12.73
C GLU A 183 10.50 2.60 -12.06
N MET A 184 10.13 2.59 -10.77
CA MET A 184 9.94 3.80 -9.97
C MET A 184 11.24 4.60 -9.85
N TRP A 185 12.37 3.94 -9.61
CA TRP A 185 13.69 4.58 -9.59
C TRP A 185 14.03 5.27 -10.92
N LYS A 186 13.91 4.54 -12.04
CA LYS A 186 14.19 5.09 -13.38
C LYS A 186 13.30 6.28 -13.71
N ALA A 187 12.01 6.17 -13.39
CA ALA A 187 11.05 7.22 -13.67
C ALA A 187 11.29 8.46 -12.79
N ALA A 188 11.64 8.26 -11.52
CA ALA A 188 12.02 9.35 -10.62
C ALA A 188 13.29 10.06 -11.09
N ARG A 189 14.37 9.34 -11.46
CA ARG A 189 15.61 9.97 -12.00
C ARG A 189 15.32 10.86 -13.20
N ARG A 190 14.52 10.38 -14.15
CA ARG A 190 14.11 11.17 -15.31
C ARG A 190 13.31 12.42 -14.93
N LEU A 191 12.38 12.29 -13.98
CA LEU A 191 11.53 13.40 -13.54
C LEU A 191 12.31 14.48 -12.77
N THR A 192 13.33 14.08 -12.01
CA THR A 192 14.07 14.96 -11.09
C THR A 192 15.45 15.35 -11.59
N SER A 193 15.70 15.25 -12.90
CA SER A 193 17.00 15.61 -13.51
C SER A 193 18.19 14.91 -12.84
N ASP A 194 18.07 13.59 -12.67
CA ASP A 194 19.09 12.71 -12.09
C ASP A 194 19.46 12.98 -10.62
N ASP A 195 18.54 13.55 -9.81
CA ASP A 195 18.69 13.52 -8.33
C ASP A 195 18.61 12.07 -7.81
N ASP A 196 19.78 11.45 -7.62
CA ASP A 196 19.92 10.06 -7.19
C ASP A 196 19.29 9.78 -5.82
N GLU A 197 19.24 10.77 -4.92
CA GLU A 197 18.61 10.58 -3.61
C GLU A 197 17.10 10.54 -3.74
N ALA A 198 16.51 11.46 -4.53
CA ALA A 198 15.08 11.47 -4.80
C ALA A 198 14.64 10.17 -5.49
N ALA A 199 15.47 9.65 -6.41
CA ALA A 199 15.21 8.39 -7.06
C ALA A 199 15.38 7.17 -6.14
N LEU A 200 16.39 7.16 -5.29
CA LEU A 200 16.56 6.09 -4.30
C LEU A 200 15.40 6.05 -3.32
N LEU A 201 14.82 7.19 -2.96
CA LEU A 201 13.60 7.22 -2.14
C LEU A 201 12.36 6.70 -2.88
N ALA A 202 12.27 6.92 -4.19
CA ALA A 202 11.21 6.31 -5.00
C ALA A 202 11.36 4.78 -5.06
N TRP A 203 12.60 4.28 -5.18
CA TRP A 203 12.94 2.86 -5.12
C TRP A 203 12.53 2.22 -3.79
N THR A 204 12.79 2.88 -2.65
CA THR A 204 12.46 2.30 -1.34
C THR A 204 10.96 2.14 -1.10
N LEU A 205 10.09 2.81 -1.86
CA LEU A 205 8.63 2.65 -1.70
C LEU A 205 8.11 1.24 -2.04
N ALA A 206 8.89 0.44 -2.77
CA ALA A 206 8.57 -0.98 -2.97
C ALA A 206 8.87 -1.86 -1.73
N LEU A 207 9.74 -1.37 -0.83
CA LEU A 207 10.25 -2.11 0.33
C LEU A 207 9.48 -1.79 1.62
N VAL A 208 8.46 -0.95 1.52
CA VAL A 208 7.58 -0.53 2.61
C VAL A 208 6.14 -0.93 2.30
N PRO A 209 5.23 -0.91 3.29
CA PRO A 209 3.80 -1.12 3.02
C PRO A 209 3.27 -0.03 2.07
N PRO A 210 2.35 -0.35 1.15
CA PRO A 210 1.73 -1.66 0.98
C PRO A 210 2.50 -2.60 0.05
N VAL A 211 3.38 -2.11 -0.84
CA VAL A 211 4.03 -2.95 -1.87
C VAL A 211 4.79 -4.12 -1.26
N ALA A 212 5.50 -3.92 -0.16
CA ALA A 212 6.26 -4.99 0.49
C ALA A 212 5.37 -6.16 0.93
N PHE A 213 4.12 -5.90 1.33
CA PHE A 213 3.17 -6.94 1.73
C PHE A 213 2.61 -7.68 0.52
N TYR A 214 2.27 -6.94 -0.53
CA TYR A 214 1.73 -7.52 -1.77
C TYR A 214 2.79 -8.10 -2.71
N ALA A 215 4.08 -8.05 -2.33
CA ALA A 215 5.17 -8.70 -3.06
C ALA A 215 5.16 -10.22 -2.89
N PHE A 216 4.54 -10.74 -1.82
CA PHE A 216 4.48 -12.17 -1.53
C PHE A 216 3.07 -12.69 -1.24
N GLU A 217 2.08 -11.81 -1.08
CA GLU A 217 0.67 -12.20 -1.10
C GLU A 217 0.23 -12.38 -2.57
N ILE A 218 -0.33 -13.55 -2.91
CA ILE A 218 -0.75 -13.88 -4.28
C ILE A 218 -2.02 -13.11 -4.66
N TYR A 219 -1.78 -11.89 -5.13
CA TYR A 219 -2.77 -10.85 -5.40
C TYR A 219 -2.42 -10.13 -6.70
N THR A 220 -3.41 -9.48 -7.29
CA THR A 220 -3.32 -8.79 -8.59
C THR A 220 -2.48 -7.51 -8.55
N GLU A 221 -2.23 -7.02 -7.35
CA GLU A 221 -1.84 -5.66 -7.02
C GLU A 221 -0.45 -5.32 -7.56
N VAL A 222 0.56 -6.16 -7.30
CA VAL A 222 1.93 -5.94 -7.80
C VAL A 222 2.03 -6.13 -9.32
N PRO A 223 1.49 -7.21 -9.93
CA PRO A 223 1.46 -7.35 -11.38
C PRO A 223 0.77 -6.17 -12.09
N ALA A 224 -0.36 -5.69 -11.56
CA ALA A 224 -1.06 -4.53 -12.10
C ALA A 224 -0.24 -3.25 -11.98
N SER A 225 0.44 -3.06 -10.85
CA SER A 225 1.32 -1.90 -10.62
C SER A 225 2.50 -1.87 -11.58
N LEU A 226 3.13 -3.03 -11.83
CA LEU A 226 4.22 -3.18 -12.77
C LEU A 226 3.77 -2.94 -14.22
N ALA A 227 2.68 -3.58 -14.64
CA ALA A 227 2.14 -3.41 -15.98
C ALA A 227 1.77 -1.94 -16.27
N LEU A 228 1.13 -1.28 -15.30
CA LEU A 228 0.79 0.14 -15.35
C LEU A 228 2.05 1.02 -15.45
N ALA A 229 3.04 0.81 -14.58
CA ALA A 229 4.26 1.62 -14.55
C ALA A 229 5.09 1.48 -15.83
N VAL A 230 5.24 0.25 -16.33
CA VAL A 230 5.99 -0.04 -17.56
C VAL A 230 5.24 0.49 -18.78
N SER A 231 3.92 0.29 -18.87
CA SER A 231 3.11 0.84 -19.97
C SER A 231 3.22 2.36 -20.02
N LEU A 232 3.07 3.05 -18.89
CA LEU A 232 3.22 4.50 -18.81
C LEU A 232 4.63 4.94 -19.23
N ARG A 233 5.70 4.27 -18.77
CA ARG A 233 7.07 4.57 -19.20
C ARG A 233 7.23 4.43 -20.71
N LEU A 234 6.74 3.34 -21.30
CA LEU A 234 6.84 3.11 -22.74
C LEU A 234 6.15 4.24 -23.50
N LEU A 235 4.92 4.62 -23.12
CA LEU A 235 4.20 5.74 -23.75
C LEU A 235 4.94 7.07 -23.64
N LEU A 236 5.58 7.33 -22.49
CA LEU A 236 6.33 8.57 -22.25
C LEU A 236 7.70 8.61 -22.95
N SER A 237 8.24 7.45 -23.37
CA SER A 237 9.53 7.37 -24.06
C SER A 237 9.49 7.70 -25.57
N GLY A 238 8.32 8.01 -26.12
CA GLY A 238 8.15 8.22 -27.57
C GLY A 238 8.44 6.95 -28.38
N PRO A 239 7.75 5.83 -28.10
CA PRO A 239 8.09 4.54 -28.66
C PRO A 239 7.73 4.45 -30.15
N GLY A 240 8.48 3.64 -30.91
CA GLY A 240 8.03 3.14 -32.21
C GLY A 240 6.88 2.13 -32.09
N ALA A 241 6.45 1.54 -33.21
CA ALA A 241 5.30 0.61 -33.24
C ALA A 241 5.45 -0.56 -32.25
N ALA A 242 6.62 -1.19 -32.17
CA ALA A 242 6.86 -2.32 -31.25
C ALA A 242 6.71 -1.91 -29.77
N GLY A 243 7.24 -0.75 -29.37
CA GLY A 243 7.07 -0.25 -28.00
C GLY A 243 5.64 0.15 -27.69
N ALA A 244 4.90 0.65 -28.68
CA ALA A 244 3.48 0.95 -28.57
C ALA A 244 2.62 -0.32 -28.43
N VAL A 245 2.95 -1.40 -29.17
CA VAL A 245 2.34 -2.73 -28.98
C VAL A 245 2.58 -3.23 -27.56
N GLY A 246 3.82 -3.17 -27.07
CA GLY A 246 4.14 -3.56 -25.69
C GLY A 246 3.35 -2.75 -24.65
N ALA A 247 3.23 -1.43 -24.85
CA ALA A 247 2.42 -0.57 -23.99
C ALA A 247 0.94 -0.95 -24.01
N ALA A 248 0.38 -1.26 -25.19
CA ALA A 248 -1.01 -1.67 -25.38
C ALA A 248 -1.30 -3.02 -24.74
N LEU A 249 -0.42 -4.01 -24.88
CA LEU A 249 -0.55 -5.33 -24.24
C LEU A 249 -0.58 -5.20 -22.72
N LEU A 250 0.36 -4.44 -22.14
CA LEU A 250 0.42 -4.21 -20.69
C LEU A 250 -0.80 -3.44 -20.17
N ALA A 251 -1.23 -2.39 -20.88
CA ALA A 251 -2.43 -1.64 -20.50
C ALA A 251 -3.69 -2.51 -20.59
N SER A 252 -3.81 -3.33 -21.64
CA SER A 252 -4.96 -4.19 -21.88
C SER A 252 -4.99 -5.44 -21.01
N ALA A 253 -3.87 -5.81 -20.37
CA ALA A 253 -3.82 -6.87 -19.36
C ALA A 253 -4.46 -6.44 -18.02
N LEU A 254 -4.53 -5.14 -17.73
CA LEU A 254 -5.04 -4.63 -16.46
C LEU A 254 -6.49 -5.06 -16.15
N PRO A 255 -7.48 -4.96 -17.08
CA PRO A 255 -8.83 -5.46 -16.86
C PRO A 255 -8.91 -6.98 -16.58
N TRP A 256 -8.00 -7.77 -17.14
CA TRP A 256 -7.93 -9.22 -16.91
C TRP A 256 -7.42 -9.55 -15.51
N LEU A 257 -6.47 -8.74 -14.99
CA LEU A 257 -5.99 -8.89 -13.62
C LEU A 257 -7.11 -8.57 -12.62
N HIS A 258 -7.79 -7.43 -12.79
CA HIS A 258 -8.93 -7.07 -11.96
C HIS A 258 -9.78 -5.99 -12.62
N LEU A 259 -11.11 -6.13 -12.55
CA LEU A 259 -12.06 -5.16 -13.12
C LEU A 259 -11.88 -3.71 -12.63
N LYS A 260 -11.41 -3.49 -11.40
CA LYS A 260 -11.12 -2.15 -10.86
C LYS A 260 -10.01 -1.42 -11.64
N MET A 261 -9.25 -2.13 -12.47
CA MET A 261 -8.18 -1.55 -13.26
C MET A 261 -8.62 -1.13 -14.67
N ILE A 262 -9.90 -1.32 -15.03
CA ILE A 262 -10.46 -0.83 -16.32
C ILE A 262 -10.24 0.68 -16.47
N PRO A 263 -10.56 1.55 -15.49
CA PRO A 263 -10.34 2.98 -15.64
C PRO A 263 -8.86 3.33 -15.85
N ALA A 264 -7.92 2.62 -15.20
CA ALA A 264 -6.49 2.82 -15.39
C ALA A 264 -6.02 2.43 -16.81
N ALA A 265 -6.57 1.35 -17.38
CA ALA A 265 -6.32 0.96 -18.77
C ALA A 265 -6.83 2.05 -19.75
N LEU A 266 -8.01 2.61 -19.50
CA LEU A 266 -8.58 3.71 -20.30
C LEU A 266 -7.74 4.99 -20.18
N ALA A 267 -7.24 5.31 -18.98
CA ALA A 267 -6.33 6.43 -18.77
C ALA A 267 -5.04 6.27 -19.58
N LEU A 268 -4.45 5.06 -19.61
CA LEU A 268 -3.28 4.76 -20.45
C LEU A 268 -3.60 4.87 -21.95
N ALA A 269 -4.78 4.44 -22.37
CA ALA A 269 -5.22 4.62 -23.76
C ALA A 269 -5.36 6.11 -24.13
N LEU A 270 -5.88 6.95 -23.23
CA LEU A 270 -5.93 8.40 -23.43
C LEU A 270 -4.52 9.01 -23.50
N VAL A 271 -3.61 8.59 -22.62
CA VAL A 271 -2.20 8.99 -22.70
C VAL A 271 -1.59 8.60 -24.04
N ALA A 272 -1.86 7.39 -24.53
CA ALA A 272 -1.38 6.91 -25.82
C ALA A 272 -1.94 7.74 -27.00
N LEU A 273 -3.23 8.08 -26.97
CA LEU A 273 -3.86 8.93 -27.99
C LEU A 273 -3.20 10.31 -28.09
N VAL A 274 -2.85 10.91 -26.94
CA VAL A 274 -2.21 12.23 -26.90
C VAL A 274 -0.72 12.15 -27.27
N ARG A 275 0.01 11.15 -26.76
CA ARG A 275 1.48 11.07 -26.88
C ARG A 275 1.98 10.38 -28.14
N LEU A 276 1.28 9.35 -28.64
CA LEU A 276 1.70 8.60 -29.83
C LEU A 276 1.19 9.27 -31.11
N ARG A 277 1.91 9.05 -32.22
CA ARG A 277 1.55 9.55 -33.57
C ARG A 277 1.83 8.47 -34.62
N GLY A 278 1.22 8.61 -35.79
CA GLY A 278 1.49 7.76 -36.96
C GLY A 278 1.33 6.25 -36.66
N PRO A 279 2.24 5.40 -37.18
CA PRO A 279 2.18 3.94 -37.01
C PRO A 279 2.14 3.47 -35.55
N ALA A 280 2.82 4.16 -34.64
CA ALA A 280 2.81 3.81 -33.21
C ALA A 280 1.42 3.95 -32.59
N ARG A 281 0.69 5.03 -32.92
CA ARG A 281 -0.69 5.23 -32.46
C ARG A 281 -1.61 4.15 -33.04
N ILE A 282 -1.50 3.86 -34.33
CA ILE A 282 -2.31 2.83 -34.99
C ILE A 282 -2.05 1.46 -34.36
N ALA A 283 -0.78 1.09 -34.16
CA ALA A 283 -0.41 -0.19 -33.54
C ALA A 283 -0.96 -0.32 -32.11
N PHE A 284 -0.85 0.74 -31.29
CA PHE A 284 -1.44 0.74 -29.95
C PHE A 284 -2.95 0.52 -30.00
N LEU A 285 -3.66 1.30 -30.83
CA LEU A 285 -5.12 1.24 -30.92
C LEU A 285 -5.62 -0.09 -31.47
N ALA A 286 -4.94 -0.65 -32.47
CA ALA A 286 -5.28 -1.95 -33.04
C ALA A 286 -5.18 -3.06 -31.99
N VAL A 287 -4.06 -3.09 -31.25
CA VAL A 287 -3.86 -4.08 -30.16
C VAL A 287 -4.87 -3.87 -29.04
N ALA A 288 -5.07 -2.62 -28.60
CA ALA A 288 -6.03 -2.30 -27.53
C ALA A 288 -7.47 -2.65 -27.93
N ALA A 289 -7.86 -2.39 -29.19
CA ALA A 289 -9.17 -2.75 -29.72
C ALA A 289 -9.34 -4.28 -29.81
N ALA A 290 -8.33 -5.00 -30.31
CA ALA A 290 -8.37 -6.46 -30.38
C ALA A 290 -8.47 -7.10 -28.99
N MET A 291 -7.68 -6.62 -28.02
CA MET A 291 -7.73 -7.10 -26.64
C MET A 291 -9.04 -6.73 -25.93
N GLY A 292 -9.55 -5.52 -26.17
CA GLY A 292 -10.86 -5.08 -25.66
C GLY A 292 -12.00 -5.92 -26.23
N ALA A 293 -11.99 -6.18 -27.54
CA ALA A 293 -12.95 -7.06 -28.18
C ALA A 293 -12.86 -8.48 -27.62
N GLY A 294 -11.66 -9.06 -27.48
CA GLY A 294 -11.45 -10.37 -26.87
C GLY A 294 -11.97 -10.45 -25.44
N PHE A 295 -11.75 -9.41 -24.64
CA PHE A 295 -12.28 -9.31 -23.27
C PHE A 295 -13.82 -9.27 -23.25
N LEU A 296 -14.45 -8.48 -24.10
CA LEU A 296 -15.92 -8.42 -24.17
C LEU A 296 -16.53 -9.72 -24.73
N LEU A 297 -15.89 -10.33 -25.72
CA LEU A 297 -16.27 -11.62 -26.28
C LEU A 297 -16.17 -12.73 -25.23
N TYR A 298 -15.12 -12.70 -24.39
CA TYR A 298 -14.99 -13.61 -23.25
C TYR A 298 -16.18 -13.52 -22.30
N TYR A 299 -16.55 -12.31 -21.84
CA TYR A 299 -17.73 -12.16 -20.98
C TYR A 299 -19.04 -12.55 -21.68
N ARG A 300 -19.18 -12.26 -22.97
CA ARG A 300 -20.32 -12.70 -23.77
C ARG A 300 -20.40 -14.23 -23.85
N ALA A 301 -19.28 -14.91 -24.01
CA ALA A 301 -19.22 -16.37 -24.08
C ALA A 301 -19.52 -17.03 -22.73
N ILE A 302 -19.02 -16.48 -21.61
CA ILE A 302 -19.21 -17.06 -20.28
C ILE A 302 -20.59 -16.73 -19.69
N PHE A 303 -21.02 -15.48 -19.78
CA PHE A 303 -22.22 -14.97 -19.10
C PHE A 303 -23.37 -14.64 -20.04
N GLY A 304 -23.18 -14.79 -21.35
CA GLY A 304 -24.20 -14.38 -22.31
C GLY A 304 -24.35 -12.87 -22.42
N VAL A 305 -23.47 -12.05 -21.83
CA VAL A 305 -23.53 -10.58 -21.91
C VAL A 305 -22.11 -10.04 -22.14
N ALA A 306 -21.94 -9.16 -23.12
CA ALA A 306 -20.66 -8.52 -23.42
C ALA A 306 -20.33 -7.39 -22.42
N SER A 307 -20.29 -7.73 -21.13
CA SER A 307 -20.01 -6.77 -20.06
C SER A 307 -19.24 -7.45 -18.93
N PRO A 308 -18.12 -6.87 -18.46
CA PRO A 308 -17.41 -7.40 -17.31
C PRO A 308 -18.22 -7.33 -16.01
N LEU A 309 -19.24 -6.47 -15.95
CA LEU A 309 -20.15 -6.40 -14.80
C LEU A 309 -21.04 -7.64 -14.68
N ALA A 310 -21.08 -8.49 -15.70
CA ALA A 310 -21.82 -9.74 -15.66
C ALA A 310 -21.34 -10.66 -14.52
N ILE A 311 -20.06 -10.59 -14.12
CA ILE A 311 -19.54 -11.35 -12.95
C ILE A 311 -20.26 -10.98 -11.64
N TYR A 312 -20.85 -9.79 -11.55
CA TYR A 312 -21.60 -9.31 -10.40
C TYR A 312 -23.13 -9.42 -10.60
N GLY A 313 -23.58 -9.98 -11.72
CA GLY A 313 -24.99 -10.02 -12.09
C GLY A 313 -25.55 -8.66 -12.52
N GLY A 314 -24.68 -7.73 -12.95
CA GLY A 314 -25.04 -6.36 -13.31
C GLY A 314 -24.32 -5.33 -12.46
N LEU A 315 -24.95 -4.17 -12.21
CA LEU A 315 -24.34 -3.12 -11.40
C LEU A 315 -24.17 -3.63 -9.95
N PRO A 316 -22.93 -3.64 -9.40
CA PRO A 316 -22.70 -4.19 -8.07
C PRO A 316 -23.46 -3.41 -7.00
N ARG A 317 -24.12 -4.11 -6.07
CA ARG A 317 -24.79 -3.48 -4.91
C ARG A 317 -23.80 -2.69 -4.03
N ASP A 318 -22.54 -3.11 -4.03
CA ASP A 318 -21.47 -2.44 -3.31
C ASP A 318 -21.06 -1.10 -3.91
N ALA A 319 -21.50 -0.74 -5.12
CA ALA A 319 -21.18 0.55 -5.74
C ALA A 319 -21.92 1.77 -5.13
N GLY A 320 -22.62 1.58 -4.00
CA GLY A 320 -23.33 2.63 -3.24
C GLY A 320 -22.59 3.13 -1.98
N GLY A 321 -21.27 2.95 -1.90
CA GLY A 321 -20.44 3.43 -0.80
C GLY A 321 -20.24 4.95 -0.81
N SER A 322 -19.86 5.51 0.35
CA SER A 322 -19.55 6.94 0.48
C SER A 322 -18.12 7.25 -0.03
N PRO A 323 -17.95 8.07 -1.08
CA PRO A 323 -16.62 8.46 -1.59
C PRO A 323 -15.76 9.16 -0.55
N VAL A 324 -16.38 10.00 0.28
CA VAL A 324 -15.67 10.74 1.35
C VAL A 324 -15.16 9.76 2.41
N ARG A 325 -15.97 8.77 2.80
CA ARG A 325 -15.56 7.72 3.74
C ARG A 325 -14.45 6.86 3.18
N ALA A 326 -14.57 6.43 1.92
CA ALA A 326 -13.54 5.64 1.26
C ALA A 326 -12.22 6.42 1.16
N LEU A 327 -12.26 7.69 0.73
CA LEU A 327 -11.07 8.53 0.63
C LEU A 327 -10.39 8.72 2.00
N ALA A 328 -11.16 9.10 3.03
CA ALA A 328 -10.60 9.23 4.38
C ALA A 328 -10.07 7.88 4.90
N GLY A 329 -10.79 6.79 4.63
CA GLY A 329 -10.43 5.42 5.04
C GLY A 329 -9.12 4.94 4.42
N LEU A 330 -8.97 5.09 3.10
CA LEU A 330 -7.79 4.68 2.35
C LEU A 330 -6.49 5.30 2.89
N PHE A 331 -6.55 6.48 3.52
CA PHE A 331 -5.37 7.13 4.08
C PHE A 331 -5.25 7.03 5.61
N LEU A 332 -6.37 7.08 6.34
CA LEU A 332 -6.36 7.28 7.80
C LEU A 332 -6.87 6.10 8.62
N ASP A 333 -7.62 5.19 8.01
CA ASP A 333 -8.21 4.08 8.75
C ASP A 333 -7.14 3.26 9.47
N ARG A 334 -7.41 2.93 10.73
CA ARG A 334 -6.48 2.20 11.57
C ARG A 334 -6.10 0.84 11.00
N SER A 335 -7.04 0.12 10.37
CA SER A 335 -6.78 -1.24 9.86
C SER A 335 -6.32 -1.24 8.40
N PHE A 336 -6.77 -0.30 7.58
CA PHE A 336 -6.54 -0.35 6.12
C PHE A 336 -5.96 0.92 5.51
N GLY A 337 -5.78 1.98 6.30
CA GLY A 337 -5.25 3.25 5.85
C GLY A 337 -3.75 3.19 5.53
N LEU A 338 -3.31 3.98 4.56
CA LEU A 338 -1.90 4.04 4.15
C LEU A 338 -0.99 4.64 5.22
N LEU A 339 -1.39 5.76 5.83
CA LEU A 339 -0.53 6.58 6.66
C LEU A 339 -0.21 5.96 8.04
N PRO A 340 -1.12 5.24 8.71
CA PRO A 340 -0.79 4.53 9.95
C PRO A 340 0.33 3.51 9.79
N TYR A 341 0.43 2.85 8.64
CA TYR A 341 1.43 1.80 8.38
C TYR A 341 2.68 2.30 7.64
N ALA A 342 2.54 3.35 6.82
CA ALA A 342 3.64 3.89 6.01
C ALA A 342 3.60 5.44 5.96
N PRO A 343 3.97 6.13 7.05
CA PRO A 343 3.91 7.60 7.11
C PRO A 343 4.86 8.31 6.15
N VAL A 344 5.80 7.59 5.50
CA VAL A 344 6.62 8.12 4.40
C VAL A 344 5.78 8.70 3.25
N PHE A 345 4.57 8.18 3.03
CA PHE A 345 3.65 8.69 2.01
C PHE A 345 3.13 10.11 2.30
N LEU A 346 3.33 10.67 3.51
CA LEU A 346 3.11 12.09 3.78
C LEU A 346 3.96 12.98 2.85
N ILE A 347 5.20 12.56 2.57
CA ILE A 347 6.09 13.29 1.65
C ILE A 347 5.58 13.19 0.22
N ALA A 348 5.04 12.03 -0.17
CA ALA A 348 4.40 11.83 -1.47
C ALA A 348 3.18 12.75 -1.63
N MET A 349 2.30 12.82 -0.62
CA MET A 349 1.14 13.72 -0.62
C MET A 349 1.55 15.19 -0.77
N ALA A 350 2.59 15.63 -0.04
CA ALA A 350 3.16 16.97 -0.18
C ALA A 350 3.76 17.25 -1.58
N GLY A 351 4.06 16.20 -2.33
CA GLY A 351 4.60 16.24 -3.69
C GLY A 351 3.58 16.24 -4.82
N LEU A 352 2.31 15.89 -4.56
CA LEU A 352 1.27 15.84 -5.61
C LEU A 352 1.11 17.20 -6.32
N GLY A 353 1.09 18.30 -5.56
CA GLY A 353 1.04 19.65 -6.13
C GLY A 353 2.27 20.01 -6.99
N ARG A 354 3.41 19.35 -6.78
CA ARG A 354 4.59 19.53 -7.65
C ARG A 354 4.40 18.84 -8.99
N LEU A 355 3.80 17.65 -9.04
CA LEU A 355 3.47 17.00 -10.32
C LEU A 355 2.53 17.86 -11.16
N VAL A 356 1.54 18.51 -10.53
CA VAL A 356 0.64 19.46 -11.21
C VAL A 356 1.43 20.63 -11.80
N ARG A 357 2.35 21.23 -11.03
CA ARG A 357 3.20 22.33 -11.50
C ARG A 357 4.18 21.93 -12.61
N LEU A 358 4.63 20.68 -12.60
CA LEU A 358 5.45 20.10 -13.66
C LEU A 358 4.62 19.71 -14.91
N ARG A 359 3.29 19.92 -14.87
CA ARG A 359 2.36 19.47 -15.91
C ARG A 359 2.49 17.98 -16.23
N ALA A 360 2.87 17.18 -15.23
CA ALA A 360 2.94 15.72 -15.33
C ALA A 360 1.54 15.11 -15.20
N TRP A 361 0.66 15.46 -16.15
CA TRP A 361 -0.75 15.09 -16.12
C TRP A 361 -0.95 13.58 -16.36
N GLU A 362 -0.03 12.90 -17.03
CA GLU A 362 -0.15 11.47 -17.33
C GLU A 362 -0.14 10.59 -16.07
N PRO A 363 0.89 10.66 -15.19
CA PRO A 363 0.85 9.92 -13.94
C PRO A 363 -0.29 10.37 -13.02
N LEU A 364 -0.69 11.65 -13.06
CA LEU A 364 -1.83 12.15 -12.27
C LEU A 364 -3.16 11.57 -12.73
N LEU A 365 -3.41 11.52 -14.04
CA LEU A 365 -4.59 10.92 -14.64
C LEU A 365 -4.65 9.43 -14.31
N VAL A 366 -3.55 8.71 -14.51
CA VAL A 366 -3.46 7.27 -14.19
C VAL A 366 -3.69 7.03 -12.70
N GLY A 367 -3.09 7.84 -11.82
CA GLY A 367 -3.30 7.74 -10.38
C GLY A 367 -4.75 8.01 -9.96
N ALA A 368 -5.39 9.03 -10.54
CA ALA A 368 -6.80 9.30 -10.32
C ALA A 368 -7.69 8.13 -10.79
N ALA A 369 -7.36 7.53 -11.94
CA ALA A 369 -8.09 6.40 -12.49
C ALA A 369 -7.94 5.11 -11.65
N VAL A 370 -6.83 4.92 -10.94
CA VAL A 370 -6.67 3.81 -9.97
C VAL A 370 -7.62 3.98 -8.77
N ILE A 371 -7.77 5.19 -8.25
CA ILE A 371 -8.56 5.45 -7.03
C ILE A 371 -10.05 5.55 -7.35
N ALA A 372 -10.42 6.14 -8.48
CA ALA A 372 -11.81 6.42 -8.87
C ALA A 372 -12.80 5.24 -8.67
N PRO A 373 -12.51 4.00 -9.12
CA PRO A 373 -13.45 2.89 -8.95
C PRO A 373 -13.57 2.39 -7.51
N VAL A 374 -12.62 2.73 -6.63
CA VAL A 374 -12.61 2.33 -5.23
C VAL A 374 -13.48 3.24 -4.36
N LEU A 375 -13.58 4.52 -4.72
CA LEU A 375 -14.30 5.53 -3.93
C LEU A 375 -15.79 5.21 -3.72
N PRO A 376 -16.58 4.83 -4.74
CA PRO A 376 -17.97 4.44 -4.52
C PRO A 376 -18.10 3.01 -3.98
N TRP A 377 -17.01 2.26 -3.83
CA TRP A 377 -17.08 0.87 -3.38
C TRP A 377 -17.28 0.79 -1.87
N ARG A 378 -18.35 0.12 -1.43
CA ARG A 378 -18.70 -0.03 -0.01
C ARG A 378 -17.55 -0.67 0.76
N MET A 379 -16.98 -1.76 0.22
CA MET A 379 -15.85 -2.49 0.79
C MET A 379 -14.51 -1.90 0.30
N TRP A 380 -14.32 -0.58 0.41
CA TRP A 380 -13.10 0.10 -0.02
C TRP A 380 -11.83 -0.42 0.70
N TRP A 381 -11.98 -1.15 1.80
CA TRP A 381 -10.88 -1.75 2.56
C TRP A 381 -10.39 -3.10 2.02
N GLY A 382 -11.13 -3.74 1.09
CA GLY A 382 -10.64 -4.93 0.37
C GLY A 382 -10.72 -6.26 1.13
N GLY A 383 -11.60 -6.37 2.13
CA GLY A 383 -11.90 -7.62 2.83
C GLY A 383 -10.85 -7.99 3.89
N GLN A 384 -10.53 -9.28 4.00
CA GLN A 384 -9.40 -9.74 4.81
C GLN A 384 -8.12 -9.65 4.00
N CYS A 385 -7.27 -8.68 4.29
CA CYS A 385 -6.00 -8.50 3.59
C CYS A 385 -5.02 -7.64 4.40
N PRO A 386 -3.77 -7.51 3.94
CA PRO A 386 -2.86 -6.48 4.42
C PRO A 386 -3.42 -5.05 4.22
N PRO A 387 -2.88 -4.04 4.93
CA PRO A 387 -3.36 -2.67 4.83
C PRO A 387 -3.07 -2.05 3.45
N ALA A 388 -3.91 -1.08 3.07
CA ALA A 388 -3.78 -0.25 1.87
C ALA A 388 -3.72 -1.01 0.52
N ARG A 389 -4.34 -2.20 0.45
CA ARG A 389 -4.47 -3.04 -0.76
C ARG A 389 -4.70 -2.26 -2.05
N PHE A 390 -5.76 -1.47 -2.07
CA PHE A 390 -6.22 -0.79 -3.28
C PHE A 390 -5.36 0.40 -3.69
N LEU A 391 -4.40 0.81 -2.85
CA LEU A 391 -3.43 1.85 -3.18
C LEU A 391 -2.12 1.30 -3.74
N VAL A 392 -1.90 -0.02 -3.78
CA VAL A 392 -0.68 -0.61 -4.35
C VAL A 392 -0.44 -0.13 -5.80
N PRO A 393 -1.44 -0.13 -6.71
CA PRO A 393 -1.25 0.39 -8.07
C PRO A 393 -1.08 1.90 -8.16
N LEU A 394 -1.34 2.64 -7.08
CA LEU A 394 -1.09 4.08 -6.98
C LEU A 394 0.36 4.39 -6.57
N VAL A 395 1.08 3.45 -5.96
CA VAL A 395 2.43 3.68 -5.42
C VAL A 395 3.43 4.22 -6.46
N PRO A 396 3.44 3.76 -7.73
CA PRO A 396 4.33 4.36 -8.74
C PRO A 396 4.12 5.86 -8.95
N VAL A 397 2.87 6.32 -8.88
CA VAL A 397 2.53 7.76 -8.99
C VAL A 397 2.96 8.50 -7.72
N LEU A 398 2.75 7.90 -6.55
CA LEU A 398 3.20 8.46 -5.26
C LEU A 398 4.73 8.52 -5.15
N ALA A 399 5.44 7.57 -5.76
CA ALA A 399 6.90 7.56 -5.83
C ALA A 399 7.42 8.76 -6.64
N LEU A 400 6.79 9.06 -7.77
CA LEU A 400 7.08 10.28 -8.55
C LEU A 400 6.77 11.55 -7.76
N ALA A 401 5.65 11.58 -7.04
CA ALA A 401 5.29 12.71 -6.20
C ALA A 401 6.32 12.93 -5.08
N LEU A 402 6.73 11.86 -4.40
CA LEU A 402 7.75 11.90 -3.36
C LEU A 402 9.09 12.41 -3.90
N ALA A 403 9.56 11.84 -5.02
CA ALA A 403 10.80 12.26 -5.66
C ALA A 403 10.75 13.74 -6.05
N ALA A 404 9.65 14.17 -6.68
CA ALA A 404 9.44 15.56 -7.04
C ALA A 404 9.40 16.50 -5.82
N ARG A 405 8.87 16.07 -4.68
CA ARG A 405 8.89 16.86 -3.43
C ARG A 405 10.32 17.02 -2.90
N VAL A 406 11.10 15.95 -2.87
CA VAL A 406 12.46 15.95 -2.29
C VAL A 406 13.45 16.70 -3.17
N ALA A 407 13.32 16.58 -4.50
CA ALA A 407 14.18 17.27 -5.45
C ALA A 407 14.09 18.81 -5.37
N VAL A 408 12.94 19.35 -4.92
CA VAL A 408 12.78 20.81 -4.75
C VAL A 408 13.57 21.33 -3.55
N SER A 409 13.42 20.69 -2.39
CA SER A 409 14.13 21.09 -1.18
C SER A 409 14.13 19.97 -0.13
N ARG A 410 15.22 19.89 0.63
CA ARG A 410 15.40 18.97 1.77
C ARG A 410 14.95 19.61 3.11
N THR A 411 13.99 20.53 3.04
CA THR A 411 13.40 21.25 4.18
C THR A 411 12.00 20.72 4.51
N GLY A 412 11.49 21.04 5.71
CA GLY A 412 10.16 20.59 6.15
C GLY A 412 10.10 19.06 6.31
N LEU A 413 9.01 18.45 5.83
CA LEU A 413 8.78 17.00 5.89
C LEU A 413 9.91 16.19 5.24
N ALA A 414 10.57 16.74 4.22
CA ALA A 414 11.68 16.07 3.56
C ALA A 414 12.86 15.80 4.52
N ARG A 415 12.96 16.47 5.68
CA ARG A 415 13.97 16.15 6.70
C ARG A 415 13.76 14.78 7.33
N TRP A 416 12.53 14.26 7.34
CA TRP A 416 12.19 12.97 7.93
C TRP A 416 12.18 11.81 6.92
N ARG A 417 12.58 12.04 5.67
CA ARG A 417 12.51 11.03 4.59
C ARG A 417 13.12 9.67 4.96
N TRP A 418 14.38 9.65 5.42
CA TRP A 418 15.05 8.40 5.79
C TRP A 418 14.53 7.81 7.10
N PRO A 419 14.28 8.59 8.17
CA PRO A 419 13.59 8.07 9.36
C PRO A 419 12.23 7.43 9.07
N LEU A 420 11.40 8.05 8.21
CA LEU A 420 10.08 7.52 7.85
C LEU A 420 10.18 6.25 6.99
N VAL A 421 11.13 6.19 6.05
CA VAL A 421 11.43 4.96 5.30
C VAL A 421 11.89 3.86 6.26
N GLY A 422 12.84 4.14 7.13
CA GLY A 422 13.36 3.18 8.12
C GLY A 422 12.26 2.66 9.05
N LEU A 423 11.38 3.54 9.53
CA LEU A 423 10.23 3.16 10.35
C LEU A 423 9.27 2.24 9.58
N ALA A 424 8.97 2.55 8.31
CA ALA A 424 8.05 1.74 7.51
C ALA A 424 8.65 0.37 7.13
N ILE A 425 9.96 0.28 6.86
CA ILE A 425 10.66 -1.00 6.66
C ILE A 425 10.66 -1.81 7.97
N ALA A 426 10.97 -1.19 9.10
CA ALA A 426 10.96 -1.85 10.40
C ALA A 426 9.55 -2.36 10.77
N ALA A 427 8.51 -1.59 10.47
CA ALA A 427 7.12 -2.03 10.61
C ALA A 427 6.82 -3.24 9.72
N ALA A 428 7.23 -3.20 8.44
CA ALA A 428 7.03 -4.32 7.52
C ALA A 428 7.71 -5.60 8.01
N ILE A 429 8.97 -5.53 8.42
CA ILE A 429 9.71 -6.67 8.98
C ILE A 429 9.08 -7.15 10.30
N GLY A 430 8.71 -6.22 11.19
CA GLY A 430 8.08 -6.56 12.47
C GLY A 430 6.74 -7.28 12.30
N MET A 431 5.99 -6.95 11.25
CA MET A 431 4.71 -7.59 10.93
C MET A 431 4.86 -8.98 10.29
N THR A 432 6.02 -9.27 9.67
CA THR A 432 6.26 -10.53 8.95
C THR A 432 7.20 -11.51 9.68
N ILE A 433 8.00 -11.04 10.65
CA ILE A 433 9.00 -11.89 11.34
C ILE A 433 8.39 -13.03 12.17
N ARG A 434 7.15 -12.83 12.66
CA ARG A 434 6.36 -13.86 13.36
C ARG A 434 5.02 -14.06 12.64
N PRO A 435 4.97 -14.79 11.52
CA PRO A 435 3.76 -14.92 10.70
C PRO A 435 2.53 -15.39 11.51
N GLY A 436 2.71 -16.33 12.44
CA GLY A 436 1.62 -16.84 13.31
C GLY A 436 0.96 -15.80 14.23
N ALA A 437 1.58 -14.63 14.46
CA ALA A 437 0.93 -13.53 15.16
C ALA A 437 -0.14 -12.82 14.31
N LEU A 438 -0.16 -13.08 12.99
CA LEU A 438 -1.07 -12.51 11.99
C LEU A 438 -1.12 -10.97 12.03
N LEU A 439 0.00 -10.31 12.36
CA LEU A 439 0.06 -8.84 12.45
C LEU A 439 -0.22 -8.15 11.11
N LEU A 440 0.11 -8.84 10.01
CA LEU A 440 -0.11 -8.41 8.64
C LEU A 440 -1.60 -8.39 8.24
N LEU A 441 -2.39 -9.35 8.74
CA LEU A 441 -3.74 -9.62 8.24
C LEU A 441 -4.78 -8.86 9.05
N ASN A 442 -5.51 -7.97 8.38
CA ASN A 442 -6.57 -7.19 9.00
C ASN A 442 -7.95 -7.69 8.57
N ARG A 443 -8.94 -7.51 9.46
CA ARG A 443 -10.37 -7.74 9.18
C ARG A 443 -11.14 -6.48 9.59
N GLY A 444 -12.17 -6.13 8.83
CA GLY A 444 -12.91 -4.87 8.97
C GLY A 444 -13.60 -4.65 10.32
N ASP A 445 -14.02 -5.75 10.93
CA ASP A 445 -14.83 -5.83 12.14
C ASP A 445 -14.02 -6.20 13.39
N ARG A 446 -12.72 -6.47 13.25
CA ARG A 446 -11.87 -6.92 14.37
C ARG A 446 -10.80 -5.88 14.73
N PRO A 447 -10.36 -5.85 16.00
CA PRO A 447 -9.21 -5.07 16.40
C PRO A 447 -7.97 -5.42 15.58
N THR A 448 -7.21 -4.40 15.17
CA THR A 448 -5.95 -4.58 14.46
C THR A 448 -4.90 -5.19 15.38
N ARG A 449 -4.37 -6.36 15.02
CA ARG A 449 -3.39 -7.09 15.85
C ARG A 449 -2.08 -6.34 16.02
N LEU A 450 -1.64 -5.60 15.00
CA LEU A 450 -0.46 -4.73 15.10
C LEU A 450 -0.62 -3.69 16.23
N TRP A 451 -1.74 -2.96 16.25
CA TRP A 451 -1.96 -1.93 17.26
C TRP A 451 -2.13 -2.54 18.64
N ALA A 452 -2.79 -3.69 18.76
CA ALA A 452 -2.85 -4.43 20.02
C ALA A 452 -1.44 -4.82 20.51
N ALA A 453 -0.60 -5.37 19.64
CA ALA A 453 0.76 -5.79 19.97
C ALA A 453 1.69 -4.63 20.37
N LEU A 454 1.41 -3.40 19.92
CA LEU A 454 2.18 -2.21 20.27
C LEU A 454 1.61 -1.46 21.49
N SER A 455 0.39 -1.77 21.92
CA SER A 455 -0.32 -1.05 22.97
C SER A 455 0.31 -1.25 24.34
N GLY A 456 0.18 -0.22 25.19
CA GLY A 456 0.50 -0.27 26.62
C GLY A 456 -0.77 -0.31 27.46
N GLU A 457 -0.78 0.45 28.55
CA GLU A 457 -1.99 0.63 29.38
C GLU A 457 -3.18 1.21 28.61
N ARG A 458 -2.91 2.02 27.59
CA ARG A 458 -3.93 2.54 26.67
C ARG A 458 -3.80 1.89 25.30
N PRO A 459 -4.91 1.40 24.70
CA PRO A 459 -4.88 0.86 23.34
C PRO A 459 -4.57 1.94 22.30
N ILE A 460 -3.55 1.74 21.48
CA ILE A 460 -3.16 2.67 20.39
C ILE A 460 -4.30 2.86 19.40
N GLY A 461 -5.06 1.80 19.11
CA GLY A 461 -6.19 1.82 18.19
C GLY A 461 -7.33 2.76 18.61
N THR A 462 -7.31 3.29 19.84
CA THR A 462 -8.22 4.36 20.30
C THR A 462 -7.94 5.68 19.59
N TYR A 463 -6.67 5.97 19.32
CA TYR A 463 -6.22 7.25 18.75
C TYR A 463 -6.18 7.25 17.23
N LEU A 464 -6.62 6.17 16.59
CA LEU A 464 -6.73 6.04 15.13
C LEU A 464 -8.19 5.78 14.75
N PRO A 465 -8.72 6.36 13.66
CA PRO A 465 -10.11 6.20 13.29
C PRO A 465 -10.38 4.82 12.66
N SER A 466 -11.56 4.26 12.89
CA SER A 466 -12.11 3.05 12.26
C SER A 466 -13.22 3.45 11.29
N LEU A 467 -12.89 3.67 10.02
CA LEU A 467 -13.81 4.10 8.98
C LEU A 467 -14.47 2.93 8.23
N VAL A 468 -14.04 1.70 8.51
CA VAL A 468 -14.80 0.48 8.15
C VAL A 468 -16.14 0.43 8.90
N SER A 469 -16.10 0.72 10.20
CA SER A 469 -17.24 0.78 11.11
C SER A 469 -17.48 2.21 11.61
N ALA A 470 -17.69 3.13 10.66
CA ALA A 470 -17.71 4.57 10.93
C ALA A 470 -18.89 4.99 11.83
N SER A 471 -18.61 5.24 13.12
CA SER A 471 -19.52 5.93 14.06
C SER A 471 -19.23 7.44 14.09
N SER A 472 -20.05 8.20 14.82
CA SER A 472 -19.82 9.64 15.03
C SER A 472 -18.50 9.92 15.75
N ASP A 473 -18.10 9.08 16.70
CA ASP A 473 -16.79 9.15 17.36
C ASP A 473 -15.64 8.92 16.36
N GLU A 474 -15.76 7.89 15.51
CA GLU A 474 -14.71 7.58 14.53
C GLU A 474 -14.53 8.71 13.51
N TRP A 475 -15.62 9.37 13.10
CA TRP A 475 -15.54 10.58 12.28
C TRP A 475 -14.88 11.75 13.00
N ARG A 476 -15.18 11.97 14.29
CA ARG A 476 -14.48 12.99 15.08
C ARG A 476 -12.98 12.70 15.15
N VAL A 477 -12.57 11.44 15.39
CA VAL A 477 -11.15 11.06 15.39
C VAL A 477 -10.52 11.31 14.01
N ALA A 478 -11.21 10.97 12.93
CA ALA A 478 -10.75 11.26 11.57
C ALA A 478 -10.58 12.77 11.32
N LEU A 479 -11.51 13.61 11.81
CA LEU A 479 -11.41 15.07 11.70
C LEU A 479 -10.20 15.63 12.45
N VAL A 480 -9.88 15.11 13.64
CA VAL A 480 -8.65 15.49 14.39
C VAL A 480 -7.41 15.20 13.53
N TRP A 481 -7.34 14.00 12.93
CA TRP A 481 -6.21 13.64 12.06
C TRP A 481 -6.16 14.48 10.78
N LEU A 482 -7.29 14.76 10.14
CA LEU A 482 -7.35 15.62 8.97
C LEU A 482 -6.85 17.03 9.29
N ALA A 483 -7.23 17.59 10.44
CA ALA A 483 -6.74 18.89 10.91
C ALA A 483 -5.23 18.85 11.19
N ALA A 484 -4.73 17.80 11.86
CA ALA A 484 -3.30 17.63 12.12
C ALA A 484 -2.48 17.50 10.83
N LEU A 485 -2.99 16.76 9.84
CA LEU A 485 -2.36 16.62 8.52
C LEU A 485 -2.36 17.93 7.74
N ALA A 486 -3.48 18.66 7.74
CA ALA A 486 -3.57 19.98 7.10
C ALA A 486 -2.56 20.96 7.72
N LEU A 487 -2.46 20.99 9.06
CA LEU A 487 -1.47 21.79 9.78
C LEU A 487 -0.04 21.38 9.39
N LEU A 488 0.26 20.07 9.39
CA LEU A 488 1.59 19.56 9.07
C LEU A 488 2.02 19.89 7.63
N LEU A 489 1.10 19.75 6.66
CA LEU A 489 1.33 20.14 5.27
C LEU A 489 1.48 21.66 5.11
N GLY A 490 0.72 22.46 5.87
CA GLY A 490 0.88 23.91 5.92
C GLY A 490 2.25 24.33 6.46
N LEU A 491 2.71 23.68 7.54
CA LEU A 491 4.06 23.87 8.10
C LEU A 491 5.15 23.44 7.11
N ASP A 492 4.96 22.37 6.35
CA ASP A 492 5.88 21.95 5.28
C ASP A 492 6.02 23.00 4.18
N VAL A 493 4.89 23.58 3.74
CA VAL A 493 4.90 24.68 2.76
C VAL A 493 5.64 25.89 3.33
N ALA A 494 5.37 26.27 4.57
CA ALA A 494 5.99 27.43 5.19
C ALA A 494 7.49 27.23 5.49
N ALA A 495 7.91 26.00 5.84
CA ALA A 495 9.31 25.62 6.06
C ALA A 495 10.20 25.82 4.82
N ARG A 496 9.62 25.82 3.62
CA ARG A 496 10.35 26.09 2.38
C ARG A 496 10.82 27.54 2.26
N ARG A 497 10.19 28.47 2.99
CA ARG A 497 10.50 29.91 2.94
C ARG A 497 11.01 30.47 4.27
N ARG A 498 10.73 29.80 5.40
CA ARG A 498 11.02 30.30 6.74
C ARG A 498 11.88 29.31 7.52
N GLU A 499 13.16 29.65 7.74
CA GLU A 499 14.09 28.78 8.49
C GLU A 499 13.58 28.48 9.91
N ARG A 500 12.93 29.45 10.58
CA ARG A 500 12.37 29.25 11.93
C ARG A 500 11.38 28.07 11.97
N ILE A 501 10.56 27.91 10.94
CA ILE A 501 9.60 26.80 10.82
C ILE A 501 10.31 25.51 10.43
N ASP A 502 11.27 25.57 9.50
CA ASP A 502 12.08 24.42 9.12
C ASP A 502 12.84 23.78 10.31
N ARG A 503 13.24 24.59 11.30
CA ARG A 503 13.86 24.09 12.54
C ARG A 503 12.95 23.12 13.31
N LEU A 504 11.62 23.24 13.22
CA LEU A 504 10.68 22.33 13.88
C LEU A 504 10.81 20.89 13.36
N PHE A 505 11.30 20.71 12.13
CA PHE A 505 11.48 19.40 11.49
C PHE A 505 12.87 18.77 11.73
N ARG A 506 13.74 19.38 12.54
CA ARG A 506 15.13 18.89 12.76
C ARG A 506 15.25 17.76 13.82
N GLY A 507 14.15 17.28 14.40
CA GLY A 507 14.15 16.22 15.41
C GLY A 507 12.75 15.70 15.74
N LEU A 508 12.59 15.13 16.94
CA LEU A 508 11.34 14.52 17.42
C LEU A 508 10.37 15.48 18.12
N GLY A 509 10.76 16.74 18.35
CA GLY A 509 9.91 17.71 19.07
C GLY A 509 8.54 17.91 18.43
N LEU A 510 8.49 18.22 17.12
CA LEU A 510 7.22 18.41 16.41
C LEU A 510 6.36 17.13 16.38
N PRO A 511 6.90 15.93 16.05
CA PRO A 511 6.14 14.68 16.15
C PRO A 511 5.56 14.41 17.54
N ILE A 512 6.33 14.66 18.61
CA ILE A 512 5.87 14.46 20.00
C ILE A 512 4.76 15.45 20.35
N VAL A 513 4.90 16.72 19.98
CA VAL A 513 3.85 17.72 20.19
C VAL A 513 2.58 17.33 19.45
N LEU A 514 2.68 16.90 18.18
CA LEU A 514 1.53 16.44 17.41
C LEU A 514 0.86 15.22 18.05
N LEU A 515 1.64 14.25 18.53
CA LEU A 515 1.10 13.08 19.24
C LEU A 515 0.32 13.49 20.49
N LEU A 516 0.85 14.42 21.29
CA LEU A 516 0.17 14.91 22.48
C LEU A 516 -1.09 15.71 22.14
N VAL A 517 -1.03 16.61 21.16
CA VAL A 517 -2.17 17.44 20.75
C VAL A 517 -3.29 16.59 20.16
N VAL A 518 -2.96 15.66 19.26
CA VAL A 518 -3.93 14.72 18.67
C VAL A 518 -4.50 13.81 19.76
N GLY A 519 -3.65 13.27 20.63
CA GLY A 519 -4.07 12.43 21.75
C GLY A 519 -5.06 13.12 22.67
N MET A 520 -4.72 14.33 23.12
CA MET A 520 -5.58 15.15 23.96
C MET A 520 -6.89 15.52 23.26
N ALA A 521 -6.86 15.88 21.98
CA ALA A 521 -8.07 16.15 21.22
C ALA A 521 -8.97 14.91 21.09
N VAL A 522 -8.38 13.72 20.96
CA VAL A 522 -9.13 12.47 20.96
C VAL A 522 -9.76 12.19 22.33
N ASP A 523 -8.97 12.28 23.39
CA ASP A 523 -9.38 11.99 24.77
C ASP A 523 -10.48 12.95 25.27
N THR A 524 -10.40 14.23 24.91
CA THR A 524 -11.29 15.27 25.45
C THR A 524 -12.49 15.59 24.56
N TRP A 525 -12.34 15.46 23.23
CA TRP A 525 -13.37 15.89 22.28
C TRP A 525 -13.89 14.76 21.39
N ALA A 526 -13.01 13.92 20.83
CA ALA A 526 -13.44 12.96 19.82
C ALA A 526 -14.19 11.75 20.41
N ARG A 527 -13.73 11.24 21.56
CA ARG A 527 -14.30 10.09 22.27
C ARG A 527 -14.75 10.49 23.68
N ARG A 528 -15.87 11.22 23.76
CA ARG A 528 -16.40 11.76 25.02
C ARG A 528 -17.02 10.70 25.93
N THR A 529 -17.43 9.56 25.37
CA THR A 529 -17.98 8.42 26.09
C THR A 529 -16.83 7.49 26.48
N PRO A 530 -16.64 7.14 27.77
CA PRO A 530 -15.76 6.04 28.11
C PRO A 530 -16.25 4.80 27.37
N PRO A 531 -15.35 3.93 26.87
CA PRO A 531 -15.78 2.71 26.20
C PRO A 531 -16.69 1.96 27.16
N GLU A 532 -17.95 1.74 26.76
CA GLU A 532 -18.79 0.72 27.40
C GLU A 532 -17.94 -0.54 27.46
N ASN A 533 -17.88 -1.16 28.63
CA ASN A 533 -17.20 -2.43 28.85
C ASN A 533 -17.52 -3.39 27.71
N THR A 534 -16.64 -3.46 26.71
CA THR A 534 -16.55 -4.59 25.81
C THR A 534 -16.25 -5.76 26.73
N LYS A 535 -17.28 -6.57 27.00
CA LYS A 535 -17.13 -7.90 27.59
C LYS A 535 -15.88 -8.50 26.98
N ALA A 536 -14.95 -8.90 27.84
CA ALA A 536 -13.77 -9.62 27.43
C ALA A 536 -14.21 -10.73 26.47
N VAL A 537 -13.85 -10.59 25.20
CA VAL A 537 -13.97 -11.69 24.25
C VAL A 537 -12.97 -12.72 24.75
N THR A 538 -13.50 -13.82 25.28
CA THR A 538 -12.76 -14.99 25.71
C THR A 538 -11.86 -15.50 24.57
N PRO A 539 -10.65 -16.02 24.85
CA PRO A 539 -9.71 -16.43 23.80
C PRO A 539 -10.07 -17.73 23.05
N ASP A 540 -11.23 -18.33 23.28
CA ASP A 540 -11.57 -19.68 22.81
C ASP A 540 -12.50 -19.69 21.59
N GLU A 541 -12.06 -19.09 20.49
CA GLU A 541 -12.58 -19.50 19.17
C GLU A 541 -11.42 -20.06 18.34
N PRO A 542 -11.50 -21.33 17.88
CA PRO A 542 -10.45 -21.95 17.10
C PRO A 542 -10.30 -21.26 15.73
N PRO A 543 -9.11 -21.34 15.12
CA PRO A 543 -8.83 -20.68 13.85
C PRO A 543 -9.43 -21.46 12.68
N GLU A 544 -10.69 -21.18 12.35
CA GLU A 544 -11.19 -21.43 10.99
C GLU A 544 -10.64 -20.39 10.01
#